data_AF-A0A958HL65-F1
#
_entry.id   AF-A0A958HL65-F1
#
_cell.length_a   1.000
_cell.length_b   1.000
_cell.length_c   1.000
_cell.angle_alpha   90.00
_cell.angle_beta   90.00
_cell.angle_gamma   90.00
#
_symmetry.space_group_name_H-M   'P 1'
#
loop_
_entity.id
_entity.type
_entity.pdbx_description
1 polymer ?
#
loop_
_entity_poly.entity_id
_entity_poly.type
_entity_poly.pdbx_seq_one_letter_code
_entity_poly.pdbx_strand_id
1 'polypeptide(L)' 'QLSNVLAVENPDLRVYWVDPGDMRTTMHQEAFPGEDIGDRPLPEESVPGLLAVLEGRLPGGRYQARSVPEQA' A
#
# COMPACT_ATOMS: atom_id res chain seq x y z
N GLN A 1 -8.64 -2.75 11.32
CA GLN A 1 -9.76 -2.08 12.02
C GLN A 1 -9.40 -0.65 12.45
N LEU A 2 -8.17 -0.33 12.86
CA LEU A 2 -7.79 1.03 13.32
C LEU A 2 -8.05 2.16 12.29
N SER A 3 -7.70 1.98 11.01
CA SER A 3 -7.95 3.00 9.98
C SER A 3 -9.43 3.32 9.75
N ASN A 4 -10.34 2.37 10.03
CA ASN A 4 -11.79 2.61 9.93
C ASN A 4 -12.26 3.52 11.06
N VAL A 5 -11.73 3.34 12.27
CA VAL A 5 -12.03 4.22 13.42
C VAL A 5 -11.53 5.63 13.13
N LEU A 6 -10.29 5.76 12.66
CA LEU A 6 -9.71 7.06 12.28
C LEU A 6 -10.57 7.81 11.24
N ALA A 7 -11.11 7.10 10.25
CA ALA A 7 -11.98 7.66 9.23
C ALA A 7 -13.33 8.13 9.78
N VAL A 8 -13.92 7.39 10.72
CA VAL A 8 -15.19 7.78 11.38
C VAL A 8 -14.99 8.98 12.30
N GLU A 9 -13.89 9.02 13.03
CA GLU A 9 -13.56 10.13 13.95
C GLU A 9 -13.20 11.42 13.22
N ASN A 10 -12.74 11.34 11.97
CA ASN A 10 -12.29 12.49 11.18
C ASN A 10 -12.97 12.50 9.79
N PRO A 11 -14.26 12.85 9.69
CA PRO A 11 -15.04 12.73 8.46
C PRO A 11 -14.54 13.64 7.32
N ASP A 12 -13.79 14.70 7.64
CA ASP A 12 -13.19 15.60 6.65
C ASP A 12 -11.88 15.07 6.05
N LEU A 13 -11.32 13.97 6.59
CA LEU A 13 -10.10 13.34 6.09
C LEU A 13 -10.42 12.13 5.21
N ARG A 14 -9.74 12.03 4.06
CA ARG A 14 -9.67 10.77 3.30
C ARG A 14 -8.56 9.90 3.88
N VAL A 15 -8.97 8.83 4.56
CA VAL A 15 -8.05 7.85 5.13
C VAL A 15 -7.89 6.68 4.17
N TYR A 16 -6.65 6.41 3.77
CA TYR A 16 -6.29 5.26 2.95
C TYR A 16 -5.49 4.25 3.75
N TRP A 17 -5.78 2.97 3.54
CA TRP A 17 -4.96 1.85 3.99
C TRP A 17 -4.50 1.10 2.76
N VAL A 18 -3.19 1.10 2.51
CA VAL A 18 -2.64 0.49 1.31
C VAL A 18 -1.84 -0.74 1.68
N ASP A 19 -2.15 -1.85 1.02
CA ASP A 19 -1.36 -3.06 0.99
C ASP A 19 -0.45 -3.01 -0.25
N PRO A 20 0.87 -2.84 -0.09
CA PRO A 20 1.81 -2.90 -1.21
C PRO A 20 2.04 -4.33 -1.72
N GLY A 21 1.61 -5.34 -0.95
CA GLY A 21 1.99 -6.73 -1.12
C GLY A 21 3.46 -6.98 -0.76
N ASP A 22 3.93 -8.20 -1.00
CA ASP A 22 5.32 -8.55 -0.75
C ASP A 22 6.27 -7.75 -1.64
N MET A 23 7.34 -7.26 -1.03
CA MET A 23 8.37 -6.44 -1.65
C MET A 23 9.74 -6.82 -1.12
N ARG A 24 10.75 -6.72 -2.00
CA ARG A 24 12.16 -6.88 -1.69
C ARG A 24 12.71 -5.65 -0.98
N THR A 25 12.39 -5.54 0.30
CA THR A 25 12.87 -4.46 1.18
C THR A 25 13.80 -5.02 2.24
N THR A 26 14.64 -4.15 2.83
CA THR A 26 15.45 -4.52 4.00
C THR A 26 14.57 -5.04 5.14
N MET A 27 13.45 -4.36 5.42
CA MET A 27 12.47 -4.79 6.43
C MET A 27 11.99 -6.24 6.20
N HIS A 28 11.70 -6.61 4.95
CA HIS A 28 11.23 -7.96 4.64
C HIS A 28 12.38 -8.98 4.69
N GLN A 29 13.61 -8.60 4.37
CA GLN A 29 14.77 -9.49 4.54
C GLN A 29 15.04 -9.75 6.04
N GLU A 30 14.92 -8.73 6.89
CA GLU A 30 15.08 -8.84 8.34
C GLU A 30 14.03 -9.77 8.98
N ALA A 31 12.83 -9.86 8.39
CA ALA A 31 11.80 -10.80 8.82
C ALA A 31 12.10 -12.27 8.47
N PHE A 32 12.97 -12.53 7.49
CA PHE A 32 13.39 -13.87 7.05
C PHE A 32 14.93 -13.97 6.93
N PRO A 33 15.68 -13.94 8.05
CA PRO A 33 17.14 -13.93 8.01
C PRO A 33 17.70 -15.21 7.37
N GLY A 34 18.56 -15.06 6.35
CA GLY A 34 19.22 -16.18 5.68
C GLY A 34 18.42 -16.82 4.54
N GLU A 35 17.17 -16.39 4.33
CA GLU A 35 16.37 -16.80 3.17
C GLU A 35 16.62 -15.90 1.96
N ASP A 36 16.52 -16.47 0.76
CA ASP A 36 16.57 -15.72 -0.49
C ASP A 36 15.24 -15.02 -0.76
N ILE A 37 15.34 -13.69 -0.73
CA ILE A 37 14.41 -12.64 -1.09
C ILE A 37 13.86 -12.56 -2.51
N GLY A 38 14.58 -13.21 -3.43
CA GLY A 38 14.70 -12.81 -4.82
C GLY A 38 13.46 -13.05 -5.68
N ASP A 39 12.47 -13.79 -5.19
CA ASP A 39 11.19 -13.99 -5.85
C ASP A 39 10.22 -12.81 -5.63
N ARG A 40 10.46 -12.00 -4.59
CA ARG A 40 9.62 -10.84 -4.28
C ARG A 40 9.88 -9.69 -5.26
N PRO A 41 8.81 -9.01 -5.72
CA PRO A 41 8.88 -7.77 -6.50
C PRO A 41 9.73 -6.67 -5.87
N LEU A 42 10.27 -5.78 -6.70
CA LEU A 42 10.93 -4.58 -6.21
C LEU A 42 9.91 -3.57 -5.65
N PRO A 43 10.28 -2.70 -4.68
CA PRO A 43 9.37 -1.70 -4.13
C PRO A 43 8.73 -0.79 -5.19
N GLU A 44 9.47 -0.47 -6.25
CA GLU A 44 9.06 0.37 -7.37
C GLU A 44 7.79 -0.17 -8.06
N GLU A 45 7.53 -1.47 -8.01
CA GLU A 45 6.31 -2.06 -8.59
C GLU A 45 5.02 -1.65 -7.88
N SER A 46 5.11 -1.17 -6.63
CA SER A 46 3.94 -0.65 -5.89
C SER A 46 3.71 0.85 -6.09
N VAL A 47 4.70 1.57 -6.63
CA VAL A 47 4.66 3.04 -6.74
C VAL A 47 3.50 3.55 -7.60
N PRO A 48 3.20 2.98 -8.79
CA PRO A 48 2.11 3.50 -9.63
C PRO A 48 0.75 3.49 -8.91
N GLY A 49 0.43 2.40 -8.19
CA GLY A 49 -0.81 2.31 -7.43
C GLY A 49 -0.85 3.21 -6.20
N LEU A 50 0.29 3.42 -5.53
CA LEU A 50 0.40 4.39 -4.44
C LEU A 50 0.15 5.82 -4.94
N LEU A 51 0.73 6.20 -6.08
CA LEU A 51 0.49 7.50 -6.69
C LEU A 51 -0.98 7.66 -7.11
N ALA A 52 -1.58 6.63 -7.71
CA ALA A 52 -3.00 6.65 -8.07
C ALA A 52 -3.92 6.85 -6.84
N VAL A 53 -3.60 6.25 -5.69
CA VAL A 53 -4.35 6.48 -4.43
C VAL A 53 -4.18 7.90 -3.89
N LEU A 54 -2.96 8.45 -3.96
CA LEU A 54 -2.63 9.75 -3.40
C LEU A 54 -3.11 10.92 -4.26
N GLU A 55 -2.93 10.82 -5.58
CA GLU A 55 -3.23 11.87 -6.54
C GLU A 55 -4.67 11.78 -7.09
N GLY A 56 -5.26 10.59 -7.07
CA GLY A 56 -6.61 10.32 -7.53
C GLY A 56 -7.72 10.84 -6.62
N ARG A 57 -8.97 10.63 -7.05
CA ARG A 57 -10.18 10.96 -6.26
C ARG A 57 -10.89 9.73 -5.70
N LEU A 58 -10.11 8.69 -5.44
CA LEU A 58 -10.60 7.45 -4.86
C LEU A 58 -11.25 7.68 -3.48
N PRO A 59 -12.31 6.93 -3.13
CA PRO A 59 -12.91 7.01 -1.81
C PRO A 59 -11.93 6.56 -0.72
N GLY A 60 -12.08 7.07 0.51
CA GLY A 60 -11.30 6.54 1.65
C GLY A 60 -11.56 5.04 1.82
N GLY A 61 -10.53 4.26 2.13
CA GLY A 61 -10.68 2.80 2.19
C GLY A 61 -9.39 2.01 2.06
N ARG A 62 -9.55 0.72 1.77
CA ARG A 62 -8.47 -0.25 1.64
C ARG A 62 -8.15 -0.51 0.17
N TYR A 63 -6.88 -0.43 -0.19
CA TYR A 63 -6.38 -0.61 -1.55
C TYR A 63 -5.23 -1.59 -1.58
N GLN A 64 -5.16 -2.43 -2.61
CA GLN A 64 -3.97 -3.20 -2.95
C GLN A 64 -3.21 -2.42 -4.03
N ALA A 65 -2.00 -1.94 -3.74
CA ALA A 65 -1.28 -1.03 -4.62
C ALA A 65 -1.19 -1.56 -6.06
N ARG A 66 -0.84 -2.84 -6.22
CA ARG A 66 -0.69 -3.50 -7.54
C ARG A 66 -2.00 -3.81 -8.27
N SER A 67 -3.15 -3.48 -7.68
CA SER A 67 -4.48 -3.63 -8.29
C SER A 67 -5.17 -2.30 -8.56
N VAL A 68 -4.57 -1.18 -8.15
CA VAL A 68 -5.10 0.15 -8.46
C VAL A 68 -4.67 0.54 -9.87
N PRO A 69 -5.59 0.88 -10.78
CA PRO A 69 -5.24 1.34 -12.11
C PRO A 69 -4.58 2.73 -12.05
N GLU A 70 -3.60 2.99 -12.92
CA GLU A 70 -2.87 4.29 -13.00
C GLU A 70 -3.76 5.51 -13.31
N GLN A 71 -5.03 5.32 -13.68
CA GLN A 71 -5.96 6.37 -14.11
C GLN A 71 -7.12 6.59 -13.12
N ALA A 72 -6.94 6.23 -11.85
CA ALA A 72 -7.98 6.27 -10.81
C ALA A 72 -8.31 7.67 -10.24
#